data_AF-A0A5Q0C5J1-F1
#
_entry.id   AF-A0A5Q0C5J1-F1
#
_cell.length_a   1.000
_cell.length_b   1.000
_cell.length_c   1.000
_cell.angle_alpha   90.00
_cell.angle_beta   90.00
_cell.angle_gamma   90.00
#
_symmetry.space_group_name_H-M   'P 1'
#
loop_
_entity.id
_entity.type
_entity.pdbx_description
1 polymer ?
#
loop_
_entity_poly.entity_id
_entity_poly.type
_entity_poly.pdbx_seq_one_letter_code
_entity_poly.pdbx_strand_id
1 'polypeptide(L)'
;MCAEHIRKLRRNGQRWKLEDAKARFSEVVRMAHSEGPQRVTVRGRDSVVVISAEELDRLMQTAPKQLLVEFLEGLALDGLEVERDRDEGRDVAL
;
A
#
# COMPACT_ATOMS: atom_id res chain seq x y z
N MET A 1 2.54 1.16 7.05
CA MET A 1 2.96 1.85 5.81
C MET A 1 2.47 1.19 4.50
N CYS A 2 2.23 -0.12 4.42
CA CYS A 2 1.78 -0.77 3.17
C CYS A 2 0.32 -0.46 2.77
N ALA A 3 -0.59 -0.39 3.75
CA ALA A 3 -2.03 -0.23 3.48
C ALA A 3 -2.42 1.18 2.97
N GLU A 4 -1.65 2.20 3.33
CA GLU A 4 -1.89 3.58 2.89
C GLU A 4 -1.48 3.80 1.43
N HIS A 5 -0.36 3.21 0.99
CA HIS A 5 0.09 3.30 -0.40
C HIS A 5 -0.89 2.62 -1.36
N ILE A 6 -1.43 1.44 -1.01
CA ILE A 6 -2.44 0.75 -1.82
C ILE A 6 -3.73 1.59 -1.95
N ARG A 7 -4.14 2.30 -0.89
CA ARG A 7 -5.27 3.24 -0.95
C ARG A 7 -4.98 4.48 -1.81
N LYS A 8 -3.73 4.95 -1.87
CA LYS A 8 -3.31 6.09 -2.70
C LYS A 8 -3.31 5.73 -4.19
N LEU A 9 -2.85 4.53 -4.55
CA LEU A 9 -2.93 3.98 -5.92
C LEU A 9 -4.38 3.93 -6.45
N ARG A 10 -5.36 3.73 -5.56
CA ARG A 10 -6.80 3.64 -5.92
C ARG A 10 -7.49 4.98 -6.16
N ARG A 11 -6.99 6.11 -5.64
CA ARG A 11 -7.82 7.34 -5.53
C ARG A 11 -7.41 8.53 -6.41
N ASN A 12 -6.14 8.71 -6.77
CA ASN A 12 -5.70 10.02 -7.32
C ASN A 12 -4.92 10.00 -8.66
N GLY A 13 -5.02 8.92 -9.46
CA GLY A 13 -4.41 8.91 -10.78
C GLY A 13 -5.27 9.56 -11.86
N GLN A 14 -4.67 10.36 -12.74
CA GLN A 14 -5.36 10.81 -13.96
C GLN A 14 -5.82 9.57 -14.75
N ARG A 15 -7.06 9.61 -15.27
CA ARG A 15 -7.63 8.51 -16.06
C ARG A 15 -7.39 8.75 -17.54
N TRP A 16 -6.91 7.70 -18.20
CA TRP A 16 -6.66 7.65 -19.63
C TRP A 16 -7.58 6.60 -20.25
N LYS A 17 -8.22 6.90 -21.38
CA LYS A 17 -8.72 5.83 -22.24
C LYS A 17 -7.53 5.12 -22.88
N LEU A 18 -7.65 3.84 -23.18
CA LEU A 18 -6.57 3.07 -23.79
C LEU A 18 -6.05 3.70 -25.10
N GLU A 19 -6.94 4.26 -25.91
CA GLU A 19 -6.59 4.97 -27.15
C GLU A 19 -5.72 6.21 -26.90
N ASP A 20 -6.10 7.05 -25.92
CA ASP A 20 -5.32 8.24 -25.54
C ASP A 20 -3.97 7.86 -24.93
N ALA A 21 -3.95 6.83 -24.08
CA ALA A 21 -2.72 6.32 -23.48
C ALA A 21 -1.74 5.80 -24.53
N LYS A 22 -2.25 5.10 -25.56
CA LYS A 22 -1.43 4.62 -26.68
C LYS A 22 -0.83 5.79 -27.49
N ALA A 23 -1.62 6.82 -27.76
CA ALA A 23 -1.18 7.99 -28.51
C ALA A 23 -0.19 8.86 -27.74
N ARG A 24 -0.28 8.90 -26.41
CA ARG A 24 0.50 9.78 -25.52
C ARG A 24 1.34 9.00 -24.51
N PHE A 25 1.82 7.82 -24.87
CA PHE A 25 2.44 6.91 -23.91
C PHE A 25 3.65 7.52 -23.18
N SER A 26 4.49 8.29 -23.89
CA SER A 26 5.63 8.99 -23.27
C SER A 26 5.19 9.97 -22.17
N GLU A 27 4.04 10.61 -22.33
CA GLU A 27 3.49 11.51 -21.32
C GLU A 27 2.93 10.74 -20.13
N VAL A 28 2.22 9.64 -20.39
CA VAL A 28 1.76 8.71 -19.33
C VAL A 28 2.94 8.25 -18.48
N VAL A 29 4.06 7.88 -19.12
CA VAL A 29 5.29 7.47 -18.42
C VAL A 29 5.90 8.62 -17.62
N ARG A 30 6.00 9.83 -18.20
CA ARG A 30 6.50 11.02 -17.50
C ARG A 30 5.65 11.31 -16.25
N MET A 31 4.33 11.30 -16.38
CA MET A 31 3.41 11.55 -15.28
C MET A 31 3.43 10.42 -14.24
N ALA A 32 3.58 9.16 -14.67
CA ALA A 32 3.76 8.02 -13.77
C ALA A 32 5.00 8.18 -12.87
N HIS A 33 6.04 8.82 -13.40
CA HIS A 33 7.27 9.09 -12.67
C HIS A 33 7.17 10.34 -11.77
N SER A 34 6.62 11.45 -12.26
CA SER A 34 6.63 12.74 -11.55
C SER A 34 5.40 13.03 -10.68
N GLU A 35 4.23 12.56 -11.11
CA GLU A 35 2.93 12.88 -10.49
C GLU A 35 2.29 11.67 -9.79
N GLY A 36 2.83 10.48 -10.06
CA GLY A 36 2.39 9.22 -9.46
C GLY A 36 1.47 8.42 -10.39
N PRO A 37 0.72 7.44 -9.84
CA PRO A 37 0.08 6.39 -10.64
C PRO A 37 -0.90 6.89 -11.69
N GLN A 38 -0.82 6.35 -12.91
CA GLN A 38 -1.69 6.71 -14.03
C GLN A 38 -2.63 5.57 -14.38
N ARG A 39 -3.94 5.84 -14.50
CA ARG A 39 -4.95 4.78 -14.62
C ARG A 39 -5.43 4.69 -16.06
N VAL A 40 -5.35 3.50 -16.65
CA VAL A 40 -5.80 3.25 -18.02
C VAL A 40 -7.10 2.44 -18.00
N THR A 41 -8.05 2.89 -18.80
CA THR A 41 -9.41 2.33 -18.89
C THR A 41 -9.69 1.74 -20.26
N VAL A 42 -10.45 0.64 -20.27
CA VAL A 42 -10.97 0.00 -21.48
C VAL A 42 -12.49 -0.04 -21.38
N ARG A 43 -13.19 0.56 -22.35
CA ARG A 43 -14.65 0.69 -22.34
C ARG A 43 -15.18 1.29 -21.01
N GLY A 44 -14.50 2.34 -20.53
CA GLY A 44 -14.85 3.05 -19.29
C GLY A 44 -14.56 2.31 -17.97
N ARG A 45 -14.03 1.07 -18.03
CA ARG A 45 -13.65 0.30 -16.84
C ARG A 45 -12.15 0.35 -16.60
N ASP A 46 -11.74 0.43 -15.35
CA ASP A 46 -10.33 0.36 -14.95
C ASP A 46 -9.73 -0.97 -15.41
N SER A 47 -8.67 -0.89 -16.21
CA SER A 47 -8.01 -2.09 -16.76
C SER A 47 -6.62 -2.28 -16.17
N VAL A 48 -5.79 -1.23 -16.16
CA VAL A 48 -4.42 -1.25 -15.63
C VAL A 48 -4.06 0.07 -14.96
N VAL A 49 -3.02 0.05 -14.14
CA VAL A 49 -2.39 1.24 -13.56
C VAL A 49 -0.90 1.22 -13.90
N VAL A 50 -0.39 2.32 -14.44
CA VAL A 50 1.03 2.52 -14.73
C VAL A 50 1.67 3.26 -13.57
N ILE A 51 2.80 2.74 -13.08
CA ILE A 51 3.64 3.34 -12.03
C ILE A 51 5.10 3.30 -12.46
N SER A 52 5.96 4.10 -11.81
CA SER A 52 7.40 3.99 -11.99
C SER A 52 7.90 2.64 -11.47
N ALA A 53 8.99 2.14 -12.05
CA ALA A 53 9.64 0.91 -11.57
C ALA A 53 10.09 1.05 -10.11
N GLU A 54 10.63 2.21 -9.73
CA GLU A 54 11.02 2.50 -8.36
C GLU A 54 9.85 2.38 -7.37
N GLU A 55 8.66 2.89 -7.72
CA GLU A 55 7.48 2.75 -6.86
C GLU A 55 7.04 1.28 -6.77
N LEU A 56 7.12 0.53 -7.86
CA LEU A 56 6.86 -0.92 -7.82
C LEU A 56 7.85 -1.62 -6.89
N ASP A 57 9.14 -1.32 -6.99
CA ASP A 57 10.17 -1.90 -6.15
C ASP A 57 9.91 -1.58 -4.67
N ARG A 58 9.58 -0.33 -4.33
CA ARG A 58 9.21 0.06 -2.95
C ARG A 58 7.98 -0.70 -2.44
N LEU A 59 6.97 -0.89 -3.28
CA LEU A 59 5.77 -1.65 -2.93
C LEU A 59 6.06 -3.13 -2.74
N MET A 60 7.01 -3.68 -3.50
CA MET A 60 7.45 -5.08 -3.39
C MET A 60 8.42 -5.30 -2.21
N GLN A 61 9.15 -4.27 -1.81
CA GLN A 61 10.08 -4.27 -0.68
C GLN A 61 9.39 -4.21 0.69
N THR A 62 8.06 -4.13 0.77
CA THR A 62 7.38 -4.30 2.05
C THR A 62 7.83 -5.62 2.66
N ALA A 63 8.51 -5.52 3.81
CA ALA A 63 9.13 -6.62 4.52
C ALA A 63 8.24 -7.86 4.49
N PRO A 64 8.82 -9.08 4.44
CA PRO A 64 8.03 -10.28 4.65
C PRO A 64 7.10 -10.01 5.83
N LYS A 65 5.81 -10.27 5.65
CA LYS A 65 4.88 -10.26 6.78
C LYS A 65 5.39 -11.37 7.70
N GLN A 66 6.33 -11.06 8.58
CA GLN A 66 6.69 -11.95 9.66
C GLN A 66 5.37 -12.23 10.34
N LEU A 67 5.02 -13.50 10.45
CA LEU A 67 3.81 -13.86 11.14
C LEU A 67 3.91 -13.24 12.54
N LEU A 68 2.83 -12.62 13.01
CA LEU A 68 2.84 -12.00 14.33
C LEU A 68 3.39 -12.98 15.39
N VAL A 69 3.08 -14.27 15.23
CA VAL A 69 3.62 -15.37 16.05
C VAL A 69 5.15 -15.43 15.99
N GLU A 70 5.76 -15.54 14.81
CA GLU A 70 7.22 -15.57 14.65
C GLU A 70 7.90 -14.31 15.20
N PHE A 71 7.23 -13.16 15.10
CA PHE A 71 7.71 -11.90 15.68
C PHE A 71 7.71 -11.97 17.20
N LEU A 72 6.61 -12.41 17.81
CA LEU A 72 6.46 -12.52 19.25
C LEU A 72 7.42 -13.57 19.85
N GLU A 73 7.62 -14.71 19.18
CA GLU A 73 8.58 -15.74 19.59
C GLU A 73 10.03 -15.21 19.56
N GLY A 74 10.34 -14.29 18.64
CA GLY A 74 11.67 -13.67 18.53
C GLY A 74 11.97 -12.57 19.55
N LEU A 75 11.00 -12.15 20.38
CA LEU A 75 11.18 -11.05 21.34
C LEU A 75 12.05 -11.41 22.55
N ALA A 76 12.51 -12.66 22.67
CA ALA A 76 13.35 -13.14 23.77
C ALA A 76 12.84 -12.64 25.14
N LEU A 77 11.54 -12.81 25.39
CA LEU A 77 10.85 -12.36 26.61
C LEU A 77 11.18 -13.21 27.84
N ASP A 78 12.21 -14.04 27.76
CA ASP A 78 12.67 -14.89 28.86
C ASP A 78 13.17 -14.03 30.02
N GLY A 79 12.66 -14.28 31.23
CA GLY A 79 13.07 -13.58 32.44
C GLY A 79 12.29 -12.29 32.75
N LEU A 80 11.23 -11.98 32.00
CA LEU A 80 10.29 -10.93 32.38
C LEU A 80 9.35 -11.43 33.49
N GLU A 81 9.56 -10.96 34.72
CA GLU A 81 8.56 -11.07 35.79
C GLU A 81 7.43 -10.07 35.51
N VAL A 82 6.35 -10.56 34.91
CA VAL A 82 5.15 -9.78 34.63
C VAL A 82 4.00 -10.37 35.44
N GLU A 83 3.53 -9.61 36.42
CA GLU A 83 2.27 -9.90 37.07
C GLU A 83 1.12 -9.30 36.26
N ARG A 84 -0.01 -10.01 36.22
CA ARG A 84 -1.22 -9.49 35.59
C ARG A 84 -1.76 -8.35 36.45
N ASP A 85 -1.61 -7.13 35.96
CA ASP A 85 -2.37 -6.00 36.51
C ASP A 85 -3.86 -6.20 36.21
N ARG A 86 -4.70 -6.05 37.23
CA ARG A 86 -6.16 -6.12 37.08
C ARG A 86 -6.69 -4.76 36.66
N ASP A 87 -6.22 -4.28 35.52
CA ASP A 87 -6.77 -3.09 34.89
C ASP A 87 -8.12 -3.46 34.25
N GLU A 88 -9.20 -3.19 34.99
CA GLU A 88 -10.56 -3.23 34.48
C GLU A 88 -10.74 -1.96 33.63
N GLY A 89 -10.47 -2.10 32.33
CA GLY A 89 -10.37 -0.99 31.39
C GLY A 89 -11.50 0.05 31.49
N ARG A 90 -11.24 1.25 30.95
CA ARG A 90 -12.09 2.44 31.13
C ARG A 90 -13.56 2.21 30.77
N ASP A 91 -14.47 2.71 31.62
CA ASP A 91 -15.92 2.72 31.35
C ASP A 91 -16.22 3.34 29.97
N VAL A 92 -16.84 2.54 29.10
CA VAL A 92 -17.33 2.99 27.78
C VAL A 92 -18.84 2.96 27.80
N ALA A 93 -19.48 4.11 27.55
CA ALA A 93 -20.92 4.15 27.30
C ALA A 93 -21.22 3.52 25.94
N LEU A 94 -21.98 2.43 25.94
CA LEU A 94 -22.46 1.73 24.73
C LEU A 94 -23.66 2.43 24.10
#